data_AF-A0A956VSY8-F1
#
_entry.id   AF-A0A956VSY8-F1
#
_cell.length_a   1.000
_cell.length_b   1.000
_cell.length_c   1.000
_cell.angle_alpha   90.00
_cell.angle_beta   90.00
_cell.angle_gamma   90.00
#
_symmetry.space_group_name_H-M   'P 1'
#
loop_
_entity.id
_entity.type
_entity.pdbx_description
1 polymer ?
#
loop_
_entity_poly.entity_id
_entity_poly.type
_entity_poly.pdbx_seq_one_letter_code
_entity_poly.pdbx_strand_id
1 'polypeptide(L)'
;MRILELSDALGAAAYCGKLFRRWGHEVIRVESTGVAREDAAAEIYLNGGKLRAACDFDLATDRAELDRIAATADLLVTDRSVADIERFGLLAVGAGEGPRARVALTPFGLTGPYAHAPATEATLLALGGYTNLIGDPHREPLTFVGRYASYQQGTMGFIAGVATTLAAAAEPVTVDLSALETLASLHQSTYSKWLETGQARGRSGNRMDGAANSLLRVKDGWAGVSFQQQFWFSFATMIGRLDIAEGHPLSTPAGRLKHYEELVEVVEGAFRDRTMQDLFDEAQGQWRIPIGKLLGIREALDDPHLLEREFWRPLEEPLADHEDLRVPGSSFRVIGEPLPAEHAPVDAVPIASLTPTLPAAKPARGAAKRDATKPLEGVRVLDLSRVWAGPTT
;
A
#
# COMPACT_ATOMS: atom_id res chain seq x y z
N MET A 1 -8.32 10.60 -16.82
CA MET A 1 -9.38 9.59 -16.65
C MET A 1 -10.36 10.09 -15.62
N ARG A 2 -11.61 9.63 -15.71
CA ARG A 2 -12.64 9.77 -14.69
C ARG A 2 -12.87 8.40 -14.04
N ILE A 3 -12.76 8.36 -12.72
CA ILE A 3 -12.99 7.17 -11.91
C ILE A 3 -14.30 7.35 -11.16
N LEU A 4 -15.21 6.40 -11.31
CA LEU A 4 -16.43 6.29 -10.51
C LEU A 4 -16.16 5.33 -9.34
N GLU A 5 -16.05 5.88 -8.14
CA GLU A 5 -15.80 5.14 -6.90
C GLU A 5 -17.13 4.95 -6.15
N LEU A 6 -17.66 3.73 -6.11
CA LEU A 6 -18.89 3.40 -5.38
C LEU A 6 -18.53 2.80 -4.02
N SER A 7 -18.55 3.61 -2.96
CA SER A 7 -18.03 3.20 -1.65
C SER A 7 -18.58 4.03 -0.48
N ASP A 8 -19.07 3.34 0.55
CA ASP A 8 -19.42 3.93 1.85
C ASP A 8 -18.25 3.89 2.83
N ALA A 9 -17.20 3.12 2.53
CA ALA A 9 -16.13 2.80 3.48
C ALA A 9 -14.89 3.67 3.26
N LEU A 10 -14.17 3.94 4.36
CA LEU A 10 -12.79 4.47 4.32
C LEU A 10 -11.78 3.33 4.11
N GLY A 11 -12.04 2.50 3.10
CA GLY A 11 -11.38 1.22 2.86
C GLY A 11 -10.52 1.16 1.59
N ALA A 12 -10.61 0.05 0.88
CA ALA A 12 -9.77 -0.26 -0.27
C ALA A 12 -10.11 0.64 -1.48
N ALA A 13 -11.38 0.89 -1.75
CA ALA A 13 -11.79 1.76 -2.85
C ALA A 13 -11.39 3.22 -2.58
N ALA A 14 -11.54 3.68 -1.33
CA ALA A 14 -11.11 5.01 -0.92
C ALA A 14 -9.61 5.23 -1.14
N TYR A 15 -8.77 4.25 -0.77
CA TYR A 15 -7.33 4.32 -1.01
C TYR A 15 -6.97 4.19 -2.50
N CYS A 16 -7.66 3.32 -3.25
CA CYS A 16 -7.50 3.20 -4.71
C CYS A 16 -7.80 4.53 -5.42
N GLY A 17 -8.96 5.14 -5.13
CA GLY A 17 -9.37 6.43 -5.68
C GLY A 17 -8.42 7.55 -5.29
N LYS A 18 -7.89 7.55 -4.05
CA LYS A 18 -6.84 8.50 -3.63
C LYS A 18 -5.64 8.46 -4.59
N LEU A 19 -5.15 7.26 -4.90
CA LEU A 19 -4.01 7.09 -5.80
C LEU A 19 -4.30 7.63 -7.20
N PHE A 20 -5.51 7.38 -7.75
CA PHE A 20 -5.92 7.99 -9.02
C PHE A 20 -6.02 9.53 -8.94
N ARG A 21 -6.68 10.06 -7.90
CA ARG A 21 -6.90 11.50 -7.74
C ARG A 21 -5.58 12.27 -7.64
N ARG A 22 -4.63 11.68 -6.92
CA ARG A 22 -3.28 12.24 -6.78
C ARG A 22 -2.57 12.37 -8.11
N TRP A 23 -2.83 11.53 -9.10
CA TRP A 23 -2.21 11.64 -10.42
C TRP A 23 -3.04 12.43 -11.43
N GLY A 24 -3.85 13.38 -10.93
CA GLY A 24 -4.60 14.33 -11.74
C GLY A 24 -5.84 13.75 -12.41
N HIS A 25 -6.28 12.55 -12.01
CA HIS A 25 -7.55 12.01 -12.46
C HIS A 25 -8.71 12.57 -11.65
N GLU A 26 -9.86 12.74 -12.30
CA GLU A 26 -11.08 13.07 -11.58
C GLU A 26 -11.63 11.80 -10.95
N VAL A 27 -11.92 11.87 -9.65
CA VAL A 27 -12.52 10.76 -8.91
C VAL A 27 -13.83 11.25 -8.35
N ILE A 28 -14.91 10.58 -8.75
CA ILE A 28 -16.26 10.81 -8.26
C ILE A 28 -16.57 9.68 -7.30
N ARG A 29 -16.54 9.98 -6.00
CA ARG A 29 -17.00 9.05 -4.96
C ARG A 29 -18.51 9.19 -4.80
N VAL A 30 -19.23 8.12 -5.05
CA VAL A 30 -20.66 8.01 -4.79
C VAL A 30 -20.86 7.13 -3.57
N GLU A 31 -21.49 7.70 -2.55
CA GLU A 31 -21.77 7.09 -1.26
C GLU A 31 -23.30 7.04 -1.04
N SER A 32 -23.77 6.13 -0.18
CA SER A 32 -25.18 6.06 0.17
C SER A 32 -25.64 7.36 0.85
N THR A 33 -26.91 7.72 0.68
CA THR A 33 -27.50 8.81 1.45
C THR A 33 -27.40 8.53 2.97
N GLY A 34 -27.02 9.54 3.74
CA GLY A 34 -26.95 9.44 5.20
C GLY A 34 -25.70 8.76 5.77
N VAL A 35 -24.66 8.49 4.96
CA VAL A 35 -23.35 8.03 5.48
C VAL A 35 -22.76 9.11 6.39
N ALA A 36 -22.49 8.75 7.64
CA ALA A 36 -21.92 9.66 8.62
C ALA A 36 -20.41 9.86 8.37
N ARG A 37 -19.92 11.09 8.54
CA ARG A 37 -18.47 11.37 8.57
C ARG A 37 -17.93 10.96 9.94
N GLU A 38 -17.46 9.71 10.05
CA GLU A 38 -17.01 9.17 11.34
C GLU A 38 -15.62 9.68 11.76
N ASP A 39 -14.75 10.00 10.80
CA ASP A 39 -13.36 10.38 11.06
C ASP A 39 -12.85 11.45 10.06
N ALA A 40 -12.79 12.70 10.53
CA ALA A 40 -12.32 13.83 9.73
C ALA A 40 -10.86 13.68 9.27
N ALA A 41 -10.00 13.06 10.09
CA ALA A 41 -8.59 12.86 9.73
C ALA A 41 -8.44 11.81 8.63
N ALA A 42 -9.20 10.72 8.71
CA ALA A 42 -9.24 9.71 7.66
C ALA A 42 -9.88 10.24 6.35
N GLU A 43 -10.89 11.10 6.45
CA GLU A 43 -11.46 11.81 5.30
C GLU A 43 -10.43 12.69 4.59
N ILE A 44 -9.64 13.47 5.34
CA ILE A 44 -8.54 14.26 4.79
C ILE A 44 -7.51 13.34 4.12
N TYR A 45 -7.17 12.25 4.78
CA TYR A 45 -6.16 11.32 4.29
C TYR A 45 -6.57 10.58 3.00
N LEU A 46 -7.86 10.22 2.84
CA LEU A 46 -8.31 9.33 1.76
C LEU A 46 -9.08 10.02 0.65
N ASN A 47 -9.79 11.12 0.94
CA ASN A 47 -10.76 11.70 0.01
C ASN A 47 -10.42 13.12 -0.44
N GLY A 48 -9.22 13.59 -0.12
CA GLY A 48 -8.71 14.87 -0.59
C GLY A 48 -8.87 15.06 -2.10
N GLY A 49 -9.59 16.11 -2.48
CA GLY A 49 -9.79 16.50 -3.89
C GLY A 49 -10.77 15.65 -4.69
N LYS A 50 -11.38 14.60 -4.12
CA LYS A 50 -12.42 13.84 -4.81
C LYS A 50 -13.72 14.65 -4.88
N LEU A 51 -14.46 14.50 -5.97
CA LEU A 51 -15.86 14.91 -6.01
C LEU A 51 -16.68 13.89 -5.23
N ARG A 52 -17.70 14.33 -4.50
CA ARG A 52 -18.51 13.46 -3.65
C ARG A 52 -19.99 13.64 -3.91
N ALA A 53 -20.71 12.53 -4.03
CA ALA A 53 -22.14 12.52 -4.27
C ALA A 53 -22.84 11.51 -3.35
N ALA A 54 -23.96 11.92 -2.77
CA ALA A 54 -24.87 11.03 -2.05
C ALA A 54 -25.93 10.49 -3.01
N CYS A 55 -26.16 9.18 -2.97
CA CYS A 55 -27.06 8.45 -3.86
C CYS A 55 -27.91 7.46 -3.05
N ASP A 56 -29.23 7.48 -3.26
CA ASP A 56 -30.09 6.40 -2.85
C ASP A 56 -30.16 5.36 -3.99
N PHE A 57 -29.46 4.23 -3.83
CA PHE A 57 -29.37 3.20 -4.85
C PHE A 57 -30.70 2.48 -5.14
N ASP A 58 -31.70 2.59 -4.25
CA ASP A 58 -33.05 2.05 -4.46
C ASP A 58 -33.96 3.05 -5.21
N LEU A 59 -33.59 4.34 -5.23
CA LEU A 59 -34.37 5.38 -5.86
C LEU A 59 -34.09 5.46 -7.37
N ALA A 60 -35.12 5.25 -8.19
CA ALA A 60 -34.98 5.21 -9.65
C ALA A 60 -34.40 6.50 -10.26
N THR A 61 -34.67 7.67 -9.68
CA THR A 61 -34.11 8.95 -10.16
C THR A 61 -32.62 9.05 -9.89
N ASP A 62 -32.17 8.63 -8.71
CA ASP A 62 -30.75 8.62 -8.35
C ASP A 62 -30.01 7.56 -9.16
N ARG A 63 -30.64 6.43 -9.43
CA ARG A 63 -30.10 5.40 -10.32
C ARG A 63 -29.91 5.91 -11.74
N ALA A 64 -30.89 6.60 -12.30
CA ALA A 64 -30.77 7.19 -13.64
C ALA A 64 -29.61 8.20 -13.72
N GLU A 65 -29.43 8.99 -12.66
CA GLU A 65 -28.34 9.95 -12.58
C GLU A 65 -26.96 9.27 -12.39
N LEU A 66 -26.90 8.20 -11.59
CA LEU A 66 -25.72 7.38 -11.44
C LEU A 66 -25.29 6.80 -12.79
N ASP A 67 -26.23 6.26 -13.57
CA ASP A 67 -25.96 5.73 -14.91
C ASP A 67 -25.51 6.86 -15.87
N ARG A 68 -26.09 8.06 -15.77
CA ARG A 68 -25.65 9.25 -16.53
C ARG A 68 -24.20 9.64 -16.21
N ILE A 69 -23.82 9.64 -14.94
CA ILE A 69 -22.44 9.93 -14.51
C ILE A 69 -21.51 8.80 -14.98
N ALA A 70 -21.91 7.54 -14.81
CA ALA A 70 -21.16 6.37 -15.23
C ALA A 70 -20.89 6.35 -16.72
N ALA A 71 -21.82 6.80 -17.57
CA ALA A 71 -21.63 6.95 -19.02
C ALA A 71 -20.43 7.82 -19.41
N THR A 72 -19.85 8.57 -18.46
CA THR A 72 -18.70 9.42 -18.69
C THR A 72 -17.41 8.94 -18.01
N ALA A 73 -17.49 7.87 -17.21
CA ALA A 73 -16.38 7.32 -16.46
C ALA A 73 -15.55 6.34 -17.30
N ASP A 74 -14.24 6.31 -17.07
CA ASP A 74 -13.32 5.37 -17.70
C ASP A 74 -13.21 4.06 -16.89
N LEU A 75 -13.28 4.18 -15.56
CA LEU A 75 -13.09 3.11 -14.59
C LEU A 75 -14.16 3.18 -13.50
N LEU A 76 -14.75 2.03 -13.14
CA LEU A 76 -15.55 1.88 -11.93
C LEU A 76 -14.76 1.11 -10.87
N VAL A 77 -14.78 1.58 -9.63
CA VAL A 77 -14.18 0.88 -8.49
C VAL A 77 -15.22 0.78 -7.37
N THR A 78 -15.35 -0.37 -6.73
CA THR A 78 -16.21 -0.53 -5.55
C THR A 78 -15.58 -1.47 -4.54
N ASP A 79 -15.71 -1.17 -3.26
CA ASP A 79 -15.36 -2.05 -2.14
C ASP A 79 -16.58 -2.40 -1.26
N ARG A 80 -17.78 -2.27 -1.83
CA ARG A 80 -19.01 -2.69 -1.16
C ARG A 80 -19.08 -4.20 -1.02
N SER A 81 -19.91 -4.65 -0.09
CA SER A 81 -20.12 -6.09 0.13
C SER A 81 -20.65 -6.77 -1.13
N VAL A 82 -20.39 -8.08 -1.28
CA VAL A 82 -20.92 -8.86 -2.41
C VAL A 82 -22.45 -8.76 -2.46
N ALA A 83 -23.11 -8.78 -1.30
CA ALA A 83 -24.56 -8.60 -1.21
C ALA A 83 -25.05 -7.26 -1.77
N ASP A 84 -24.33 -6.15 -1.49
CA ASP A 84 -24.65 -4.84 -2.05
C ASP A 84 -24.39 -4.79 -3.57
N ILE A 85 -23.28 -5.37 -4.01
CA ILE A 85 -22.91 -5.43 -5.43
C ILE A 85 -24.01 -6.13 -6.23
N GLU A 86 -24.51 -7.27 -5.73
CA GLU A 86 -25.58 -8.03 -6.36
C GLU A 86 -26.92 -7.31 -6.28
N ARG A 87 -27.31 -6.84 -5.08
CA ARG A 87 -28.59 -6.17 -4.84
C ARG A 87 -28.76 -4.93 -5.73
N PHE A 88 -27.74 -4.09 -5.79
CA PHE A 88 -27.81 -2.82 -6.53
C PHE A 88 -27.28 -2.94 -7.97
N GLY A 89 -26.75 -4.09 -8.37
CA GLY A 89 -26.19 -4.32 -9.69
C GLY A 89 -25.04 -3.35 -10.00
N LEU A 90 -24.15 -3.11 -9.03
CA LEU A 90 -23.16 -2.03 -9.09
C LEU A 90 -22.16 -2.21 -10.24
N LEU A 91 -21.81 -3.45 -10.57
CA LEU A 91 -20.94 -3.76 -11.70
C LEU A 91 -21.64 -3.67 -13.06
N ALA A 92 -22.97 -3.46 -13.08
CA ALA A 92 -23.74 -3.21 -14.28
C ALA A 92 -24.08 -1.72 -14.47
N VAL A 93 -23.68 -0.86 -13.53
CA VAL A 93 -23.86 0.60 -13.64
C VAL A 93 -23.16 1.12 -14.91
N GLY A 94 -23.90 1.89 -15.70
CA GLY A 94 -23.46 2.39 -17.00
C GLY A 94 -23.18 1.27 -18.02
N ALA A 95 -23.88 0.13 -17.98
CA ALA A 95 -23.73 -0.89 -19.02
C ALA A 95 -23.96 -0.31 -20.43
N GLY A 96 -23.04 -0.57 -21.36
CA GLY A 96 -23.09 -0.07 -22.74
C GLY A 96 -22.23 1.17 -22.97
N GLU A 97 -22.61 2.30 -22.37
CA GLU A 97 -21.94 3.61 -22.61
C GLU A 97 -20.94 4.01 -21.51
N GLY A 98 -20.95 3.33 -20.37
CA GLY A 98 -20.10 3.64 -19.22
C GLY A 98 -18.75 2.91 -19.19
N PRO A 99 -18.16 2.75 -17.99
CA PRO A 99 -16.78 2.34 -17.85
C PRO A 99 -16.58 0.91 -18.35
N ARG A 100 -15.58 0.74 -19.22
CA ARG A 100 -15.20 -0.57 -19.75
C ARG A 100 -14.31 -1.36 -18.80
N ALA A 101 -13.64 -0.70 -17.87
CA ALA A 101 -12.91 -1.35 -16.79
C ALA A 101 -13.68 -1.20 -15.48
N ARG A 102 -13.80 -2.29 -14.72
CA ARG A 102 -14.43 -2.31 -13.40
C ARG A 102 -13.55 -3.08 -12.43
N VAL A 103 -13.47 -2.63 -11.18
CA VAL A 103 -12.68 -3.30 -10.13
C VAL A 103 -13.55 -3.46 -8.88
N ALA A 104 -13.80 -4.71 -8.51
CA ALA A 104 -14.44 -5.07 -7.25
C ALA A 104 -13.38 -5.45 -6.22
N LEU A 105 -13.39 -4.77 -5.08
CA LEU A 105 -12.44 -4.93 -3.99
C LEU A 105 -13.18 -5.52 -2.78
N THR A 106 -13.31 -6.84 -2.72
CA THR A 106 -14.07 -7.50 -1.63
C THR A 106 -13.13 -8.25 -0.68
N PRO A 107 -13.52 -8.54 0.57
CA PRO A 107 -12.64 -9.23 1.51
C PRO A 107 -12.14 -10.59 1.00
N PHE A 108 -13.03 -11.37 0.39
CA PHE A 108 -12.79 -12.76 0.00
C PHE A 108 -12.89 -13.04 -1.50
N GLY A 109 -13.15 -12.01 -2.33
CA GLY A 109 -13.48 -12.18 -3.74
C GLY A 109 -15.00 -12.28 -3.96
N LEU A 110 -15.44 -12.14 -5.21
CA LEU A 110 -16.85 -12.28 -5.61
C LEU A 110 -17.32 -13.75 -5.60
N THR A 111 -16.41 -14.71 -5.43
CA THR A 111 -16.70 -16.14 -5.46
C THR A 111 -16.02 -16.89 -4.32
N GLY A 112 -16.39 -18.16 -4.15
CA GLY A 112 -15.83 -19.03 -3.11
C GLY A 112 -16.67 -19.08 -1.83
N PRO A 113 -16.30 -19.97 -0.88
CA PRO A 113 -17.13 -20.28 0.28
C PRO A 113 -17.30 -19.11 1.26
N TYR A 114 -16.41 -18.11 1.19
CA TYR A 114 -16.42 -16.95 2.08
C TYR A 114 -16.84 -15.65 1.38
N ALA A 115 -17.31 -15.68 0.13
CA ALA A 115 -17.65 -14.47 -0.63
C ALA A 115 -18.59 -13.52 0.13
N HIS A 116 -19.60 -14.08 0.83
CA HIS A 116 -20.55 -13.31 1.64
C HIS A 116 -20.23 -13.27 3.14
N ALA A 117 -19.07 -13.79 3.56
CA ALA A 117 -18.69 -13.79 4.97
C ALA A 117 -18.27 -12.39 5.43
N PRO A 118 -18.62 -11.98 6.66
CA PRO A 118 -18.14 -10.74 7.23
C PRO A 118 -16.63 -10.82 7.49
N ALA A 119 -15.95 -9.70 7.34
CA ALA A 119 -14.51 -9.60 7.58
C ALA A 119 -14.14 -8.26 8.20
N THR A 120 -13.05 -8.29 8.96
CA THR A 120 -12.33 -7.13 9.45
C THR A 120 -10.85 -7.26 9.07
N GLU A 121 -10.09 -6.18 9.22
CA GLU A 121 -8.64 -6.20 9.07
C GLU A 121 -8.00 -7.33 9.89
N ALA A 122 -8.43 -7.49 11.15
CA ALA A 122 -7.90 -8.52 12.04
C ALA A 122 -8.22 -9.94 11.55
N THR A 123 -9.44 -10.20 11.08
CA THR A 123 -9.80 -11.54 10.57
C THR A 123 -9.05 -11.87 9.28
N LEU A 124 -8.89 -10.88 8.39
CA LEU A 124 -8.15 -11.06 7.13
C LEU A 124 -6.66 -11.29 7.37
N LEU A 125 -6.03 -10.53 8.27
CA LEU A 125 -4.62 -10.72 8.63
C LEU A 125 -4.36 -12.07 9.31
N ALA A 126 -5.32 -12.55 10.12
CA ALA A 126 -5.23 -13.86 10.76
C ALA A 126 -5.37 -14.99 9.72
N LEU A 127 -6.43 -14.95 8.88
CA LEU A 127 -6.65 -15.94 7.82
C LEU A 127 -5.53 -15.92 6.78
N GLY A 128 -5.04 -14.73 6.44
CA GLY A 128 -3.92 -14.52 5.55
C GLY A 128 -2.58 -14.85 6.17
N GLY A 129 -2.50 -15.39 7.40
CA GLY A 129 -1.27 -15.90 8.00
C GLY A 129 -0.26 -14.85 8.51
N TYR A 130 -0.50 -13.55 8.32
CA TYR A 130 0.42 -12.50 8.76
C TYR A 130 0.52 -12.38 10.28
N THR A 131 -0.58 -12.58 10.99
CA THR A 131 -0.58 -12.59 12.46
C THR A 131 0.35 -13.67 13.02
N ASN A 132 0.60 -14.77 12.29
CA ASN A 132 1.54 -15.81 12.71
C ASN A 132 3.02 -15.43 12.50
N LEU A 133 3.32 -14.31 11.84
CA LEU A 133 4.68 -13.86 11.55
C LEU A 133 5.18 -12.76 12.49
N ILE A 134 4.28 -12.09 13.22
CA ILE A 134 4.59 -10.86 13.94
C ILE A 134 4.58 -11.09 15.46
N GLY A 135 5.62 -10.62 16.13
CA GLY A 135 5.78 -10.70 17.59
C GLY A 135 6.84 -11.71 18.03
N ASP A 136 6.96 -11.88 19.34
CA ASP A 136 7.89 -12.83 19.94
C ASP A 136 7.37 -14.28 19.84
N PRO A 137 8.24 -15.29 19.63
CA PRO A 137 7.84 -16.68 19.48
C PRO A 137 7.13 -17.25 20.73
N HIS A 138 7.49 -16.77 21.93
CA HIS A 138 7.00 -17.27 23.21
C HIS A 138 5.90 -16.40 23.84
N ARG A 139 5.33 -15.47 23.07
CA ARG A 139 4.25 -14.58 23.51
C ARG A 139 3.06 -14.68 22.56
N GLU A 140 1.96 -14.04 22.94
CA GLU A 140 0.77 -13.91 22.12
C GLU A 140 1.11 -13.29 20.76
N PRO A 141 0.46 -13.74 19.66
CA PRO A 141 0.67 -13.17 18.35
C PRO A 141 0.31 -11.67 18.31
N LEU A 142 1.13 -10.89 17.61
CA LEU A 142 0.82 -9.51 17.27
C LEU A 142 0.34 -9.43 15.82
N THR A 143 -0.28 -8.33 15.44
CA THR A 143 -0.77 -8.12 14.07
C THR A 143 -0.56 -6.67 13.63
N PHE A 144 -0.74 -6.39 12.34
CA PHE A 144 -0.69 -5.02 11.84
C PHE A 144 -1.83 -4.17 12.41
N VAL A 145 -1.55 -2.89 12.60
CA VAL A 145 -2.54 -1.90 13.04
C VAL A 145 -3.22 -1.24 11.83
N GLY A 146 -4.43 -0.71 12.06
CA GLY A 146 -5.15 0.06 11.06
C GLY A 146 -5.65 -0.78 9.88
N ARG A 147 -5.66 -0.16 8.69
CA ARG A 147 -6.29 -0.70 7.47
C ARG A 147 -5.29 -1.29 6.48
N TYR A 148 -4.32 -2.04 6.99
CA TYR A 148 -3.19 -2.53 6.18
C TYR A 148 -3.67 -3.41 5.01
N ALA A 149 -4.56 -4.37 5.25
CA ALA A 149 -5.05 -5.26 4.21
C ALA A 149 -5.85 -4.48 3.15
N SER A 150 -6.76 -3.59 3.58
CA SER A 150 -7.54 -2.74 2.67
C SER A 150 -6.65 -1.83 1.82
N TYR A 151 -5.60 -1.22 2.38
CA TYR A 151 -4.73 -0.32 1.63
C TYR A 151 -3.82 -1.07 0.65
N GLN A 152 -3.35 -2.28 1.00
CA GLN A 152 -2.65 -3.15 0.04
C GLN A 152 -3.60 -3.54 -1.11
N GLN A 153 -4.83 -3.94 -0.78
CA GLN A 153 -5.85 -4.24 -1.78
C GLN A 153 -6.17 -3.04 -2.67
N GLY A 154 -6.31 -1.84 -2.10
CA GLY A 154 -6.51 -0.60 -2.85
C GLY A 154 -5.33 -0.25 -3.76
N THR A 155 -4.10 -0.55 -3.34
CA THR A 155 -2.89 -0.42 -4.19
C THR A 155 -2.95 -1.37 -5.37
N MET A 156 -3.31 -2.64 -5.14
CA MET A 156 -3.54 -3.61 -6.21
C MET A 156 -4.69 -3.20 -7.13
N GLY A 157 -5.75 -2.61 -6.58
CA GLY A 157 -6.87 -2.03 -7.32
C GLY A 157 -6.44 -0.90 -8.25
N PHE A 158 -5.56 -0.01 -7.79
CA PHE A 158 -4.98 1.05 -8.62
C PHE A 158 -4.17 0.45 -9.78
N ILE A 159 -3.28 -0.51 -9.48
CA ILE A 159 -2.46 -1.18 -10.50
C ILE A 159 -3.33 -1.91 -11.52
N ALA A 160 -4.29 -2.71 -11.07
CA ALA A 160 -5.21 -3.45 -11.92
C ALA A 160 -6.05 -2.50 -12.77
N GLY A 161 -6.63 -1.45 -12.17
CA GLY A 161 -7.42 -0.44 -12.86
C GLY A 161 -6.64 0.28 -13.96
N VAL A 162 -5.39 0.67 -13.69
CA VAL A 162 -4.49 1.24 -14.71
C VAL A 162 -4.22 0.22 -15.82
N ALA A 163 -3.84 -1.01 -15.49
CA ALA A 163 -3.51 -2.04 -16.46
C ALA A 163 -4.70 -2.39 -17.36
N THR A 164 -5.90 -2.57 -16.79
CA THR A 164 -7.11 -2.89 -17.56
C THR A 164 -7.59 -1.73 -18.42
N THR A 165 -7.44 -0.49 -17.95
CA THR A 165 -7.82 0.68 -18.74
C THR A 165 -6.85 0.87 -19.92
N LEU A 166 -5.55 0.66 -19.71
CA LEU A 166 -4.53 0.72 -20.76
C LEU A 166 -4.68 -0.40 -21.81
N ALA A 167 -5.15 -1.58 -21.40
CA ALA A 167 -5.39 -2.69 -22.31
C ALA A 167 -6.45 -2.37 -23.38
N ALA A 168 -7.31 -1.37 -23.14
CA ALA A 168 -8.35 -0.92 -24.07
C ALA A 168 -9.20 -2.08 -24.63
N ALA A 169 -9.64 -2.97 -23.74
CA ALA A 169 -10.41 -4.16 -24.13
C ALA A 169 -11.68 -3.80 -24.95
N ALA A 170 -11.94 -4.59 -25.98
CA ALA A 170 -13.10 -4.41 -26.86
C ALA A 170 -14.43 -4.68 -26.13
N GLU A 171 -14.40 -5.50 -25.09
CA GLU A 171 -15.54 -5.81 -24.23
C GLU A 171 -15.29 -5.28 -22.81
N PRO A 172 -16.34 -4.93 -22.05
CA PRO A 172 -16.18 -4.55 -20.65
C PRO A 172 -15.55 -5.68 -19.82
N VAL A 173 -14.58 -5.33 -18.98
CA VAL A 173 -13.85 -6.26 -18.10
C VAL A 173 -14.10 -5.88 -16.65
N THR A 174 -14.34 -6.90 -15.83
CA THR A 174 -14.40 -6.78 -14.38
C THR A 174 -13.20 -7.51 -13.77
N VAL A 175 -12.45 -6.80 -12.94
CA VAL A 175 -11.40 -7.35 -12.08
C VAL A 175 -12.01 -7.65 -10.72
N ASP A 176 -11.95 -8.91 -10.31
CA ASP A 176 -12.26 -9.34 -8.94
C ASP A 176 -10.96 -9.39 -8.13
N LEU A 177 -10.91 -8.62 -7.04
CA LEU A 177 -9.76 -8.57 -6.14
C LEU A 177 -10.19 -8.92 -4.72
N SER A 178 -9.65 -10.01 -4.20
CA SER A 178 -9.76 -10.38 -2.78
C SER A 178 -8.67 -9.72 -1.93
N ALA A 179 -9.04 -9.18 -0.77
CA ALA A 179 -8.08 -8.77 0.25
C ALA A 179 -7.27 -9.96 0.80
N LEU A 180 -7.93 -11.11 1.00
CA LEU A 180 -7.27 -12.33 1.45
C LEU A 180 -6.23 -12.84 0.44
N GLU A 181 -6.56 -12.88 -0.84
CA GLU A 181 -5.60 -13.29 -1.89
C GLU A 181 -4.47 -12.27 -2.04
N THR A 182 -4.78 -10.97 -1.89
CA THR A 182 -3.77 -9.91 -1.85
C THR A 182 -2.77 -10.17 -0.74
N LEU A 183 -3.22 -10.44 0.49
CA LEU A 183 -2.34 -10.82 1.60
C LEU A 183 -1.56 -12.11 1.29
N ALA A 184 -2.24 -13.16 0.84
CA ALA A 184 -1.61 -14.44 0.54
C ALA A 184 -0.46 -14.31 -0.49
N SER A 185 -0.63 -13.46 -1.51
CA SER A 185 0.40 -13.22 -2.53
C SER A 185 1.62 -12.43 -2.02
N LEU A 186 1.49 -11.70 -0.91
CA LEU A 186 2.52 -10.83 -0.36
C LEU A 186 3.37 -11.48 0.76
N HIS A 187 3.27 -12.81 0.95
CA HIS A 187 4.08 -13.54 1.95
C HIS A 187 5.59 -13.54 1.68
N GLN A 188 6.02 -13.19 0.47
CA GLN A 188 7.43 -13.05 0.07
C GLN A 188 8.29 -14.24 0.53
N SER A 189 9.36 -13.97 1.31
CA SER A 189 10.35 -14.96 1.74
C SER A 189 9.78 -16.07 2.63
N THR A 190 8.64 -15.84 3.30
CA THR A 190 7.95 -16.89 4.06
C THR A 190 7.50 -18.02 3.14
N TYR A 191 6.84 -17.67 2.04
CA TYR A 191 6.32 -18.64 1.08
C TYR A 191 7.46 -19.28 0.28
N SER A 192 8.43 -18.49 -0.18
CA SER A 192 9.60 -19.03 -0.90
C SER A 192 10.40 -20.02 -0.06
N LYS A 193 10.60 -19.76 1.24
CA LYS A 193 11.29 -20.69 2.15
C LYS A 193 10.52 -22.00 2.31
N TRP A 194 9.18 -21.92 2.41
CA TRP A 194 8.34 -23.12 2.47
C TRP A 194 8.44 -23.94 1.19
N LEU A 195 8.45 -23.31 0.01
CA LEU A 195 8.65 -24.02 -1.26
C LEU A 195 9.99 -24.75 -1.33
N GLU A 196 11.06 -24.11 -0.86
CA GLU A 196 12.42 -24.69 -0.92
C GLU A 196 12.64 -25.80 0.11
N THR A 197 12.17 -25.60 1.34
CA THR A 197 12.58 -26.42 2.50
C THR A 197 11.44 -27.15 3.20
N GLY A 198 10.18 -26.88 2.83
CA GLY A 198 8.99 -27.32 3.57
C GLY A 198 8.78 -26.62 4.91
N GLN A 199 9.68 -25.71 5.32
CA GLN A 199 9.61 -25.03 6.61
C GLN A 199 8.89 -23.68 6.49
N ALA A 200 7.75 -23.55 7.16
CA ALA A 200 7.07 -22.26 7.30
C ALA A 200 7.85 -21.34 8.26
N ARG A 201 7.98 -20.07 7.89
CA ARG A 201 8.45 -19.02 8.81
C ARG A 201 7.38 -18.80 9.89
N GLY A 202 7.83 -18.60 11.13
CA GLY A 202 6.98 -18.18 12.25
C GLY A 202 7.53 -16.91 12.89
N ARG A 203 6.89 -16.50 14.00
CA ARG A 203 7.34 -15.39 14.85
C ARG A 203 8.78 -15.56 15.29
N SER A 204 9.59 -14.51 15.15
CA SER A 204 11.00 -14.48 15.55
C SER A 204 11.40 -13.20 16.29
N GLY A 205 10.41 -12.43 16.76
CA GLY A 205 10.63 -11.13 17.40
C GLY A 205 11.41 -10.19 16.47
N ASN A 206 12.40 -9.51 17.03
CA ASN A 206 13.25 -8.56 16.31
C ASN A 206 14.31 -9.20 15.39
N ARG A 207 14.45 -10.53 15.41
CA ARG A 207 15.36 -11.25 14.51
C ARG A 207 14.73 -11.35 13.14
N MET A 208 15.14 -10.48 12.23
CA MET A 208 14.68 -10.48 10.84
C MET A 208 15.61 -11.35 9.97
N ASP A 209 15.02 -12.09 9.02
CA ASP A 209 15.72 -12.86 7.98
C ASP A 209 16.85 -13.76 8.50
N GLY A 210 16.58 -14.53 9.54
CA GLY A 210 17.58 -15.45 10.08
C GLY A 210 18.83 -14.72 10.59
N ALA A 211 18.64 -13.61 11.32
CA ALA A 211 19.72 -12.79 11.89
C ALA A 211 20.58 -12.02 10.86
N ALA A 212 20.21 -12.00 9.58
CA ALA A 212 20.84 -11.10 8.63
C ALA A 212 20.49 -9.63 8.89
N ASN A 213 19.35 -9.37 9.53
CA ASN A 213 18.93 -8.03 9.95
C ASN A 213 18.27 -8.13 11.35
N SER A 214 18.40 -7.10 12.19
CA SER A 214 17.76 -7.11 13.53
C SER A 214 17.45 -5.71 14.04
N LEU A 215 16.46 -5.60 14.93
CA LEU A 215 16.26 -4.40 15.76
C LEU A 215 16.95 -4.59 17.11
N LEU A 216 17.91 -3.73 17.44
CA LEU A 216 18.71 -3.80 18.66
C LEU A 216 18.63 -2.50 19.47
N ARG A 217 18.78 -2.63 20.80
CA ARG A 217 18.74 -1.48 21.71
C ARG A 217 19.93 -0.55 21.53
N VAL A 218 19.64 0.74 21.67
CA VAL A 218 20.62 1.83 21.72
C VAL A 218 20.22 2.79 22.85
N LYS A 219 21.03 3.81 23.14
CA LYS A 219 20.85 4.72 24.28
C LYS A 219 19.44 5.32 24.39
N ASP A 220 18.85 5.72 23.26
CA ASP A 220 17.60 6.48 23.17
C ASP A 220 16.50 5.77 22.38
N GLY A 221 16.64 4.47 22.09
CA GLY A 221 15.61 3.74 21.33
C GLY A 221 16.07 2.39 20.78
N TRP A 222 15.81 2.20 19.49
CA TRP A 222 16.15 0.99 18.73
C TRP A 222 16.73 1.34 17.37
N ALA A 223 17.74 0.60 16.94
CA ALA A 223 18.30 0.70 15.59
C ALA A 223 18.02 -0.58 14.80
N GLY A 224 17.63 -0.42 13.53
CA GLY A 224 17.62 -1.50 12.56
C GLY A 224 19.03 -1.69 12.01
N VAL A 225 19.58 -2.90 12.17
CA VAL A 225 20.98 -3.21 11.87
C VAL A 225 21.04 -4.33 10.84
N SER A 226 21.89 -4.16 9.83
CA SER A 226 22.21 -5.23 8.89
C SER A 226 23.51 -5.94 9.24
N PHE A 227 23.46 -7.26 9.27
CA PHE A 227 24.59 -8.17 9.46
C PHE A 227 24.87 -8.99 8.20
N GLN A 228 24.54 -8.47 7.03
CA GLN A 228 24.88 -9.12 5.76
C GLN A 228 26.40 -9.27 5.61
N GLN A 229 26.84 -10.37 5.02
CA GLN A 229 28.26 -10.73 4.99
C GLN A 229 29.13 -9.66 4.34
N GLN A 230 28.64 -9.00 3.28
CA GLN A 230 29.42 -7.97 2.59
C GLN A 230 29.76 -6.74 3.46
N PHE A 231 29.03 -6.52 4.57
CA PHE A 231 29.26 -5.40 5.48
C PHE A 231 29.96 -5.82 6.78
N TRP A 232 30.14 -7.13 7.01
CA TRP A 232 30.52 -7.65 8.32
C TRP A 232 31.87 -7.14 8.82
N PHE A 233 32.89 -7.13 7.96
CA PHE A 233 34.23 -6.63 8.33
C PHE A 233 34.19 -5.15 8.74
N SER A 234 33.54 -4.31 7.92
CA SER A 234 33.35 -2.88 8.23
C SER A 234 32.55 -2.70 9.52
N PHE A 235 31.52 -3.52 9.74
CA PHE A 235 30.71 -3.48 10.95
C PHE A 235 31.50 -3.83 12.19
N ALA A 236 32.24 -4.94 12.17
CA ALA A 236 33.13 -5.35 13.25
C ALA A 236 34.18 -4.27 13.56
N THR A 237 34.72 -3.61 12.53
CA THR A 237 35.66 -2.49 12.70
C THR A 237 34.99 -1.28 13.35
N MET A 238 33.82 -0.87 12.87
CA MET A 238 33.05 0.28 13.40
C MET A 238 32.77 0.13 14.89
N ILE A 239 32.42 -1.07 15.34
CA ILE A 239 32.14 -1.32 16.77
C ILE A 239 33.39 -1.63 17.60
N GLY A 240 34.59 -1.53 17.02
CA GLY A 240 35.85 -1.78 17.72
C GLY A 240 36.10 -3.26 18.07
N ARG A 241 35.46 -4.19 17.34
CA ARG A 241 35.52 -5.65 17.56
C ARG A 241 36.10 -6.39 16.37
N LEU A 242 37.27 -5.99 15.89
CA LEU A 242 37.90 -6.67 14.75
C LEU A 242 38.16 -8.17 15.01
N ASP A 243 38.24 -8.57 16.28
CA ASP A 243 38.34 -9.97 16.72
C ASP A 243 37.16 -10.85 16.28
N ILE A 244 35.98 -10.29 16.00
CA ILE A 244 34.82 -11.06 15.50
C ILE A 244 34.73 -11.10 13.97
N ALA A 245 35.62 -10.40 13.26
CA ALA A 245 35.57 -10.28 11.80
C ALA A 245 35.99 -11.58 11.09
N GLU A 246 37.00 -12.28 11.62
CA GLU A 246 37.61 -13.48 11.01
C GLU A 246 37.87 -14.56 12.07
N GLY A 247 37.69 -15.84 11.73
CA GLY A 247 38.00 -16.98 12.61
C GLY A 247 37.07 -17.15 13.83
N HIS A 248 36.31 -16.12 14.19
CA HIS A 248 35.30 -16.14 15.24
C HIS A 248 34.01 -16.85 14.79
N PRO A 249 33.22 -17.49 15.69
CA PRO A 249 31.91 -18.04 15.35
C PRO A 249 30.98 -17.04 14.65
N LEU A 250 31.04 -15.76 14.99
CA LEU A 250 30.24 -14.69 14.37
C LEU A 250 30.72 -14.22 12.99
N SER A 251 31.87 -14.71 12.50
CA SER A 251 32.45 -14.26 11.22
C SER A 251 31.61 -14.64 9.98
N THR A 252 30.73 -15.64 10.10
CA THR A 252 29.90 -16.15 8.99
C THR A 252 28.40 -15.95 9.25
N PRO A 253 27.55 -15.88 8.20
CA PRO A 253 26.11 -15.72 8.40
C PRO A 253 25.48 -16.88 9.17
N ALA A 254 25.87 -18.13 8.86
CA ALA A 254 25.40 -19.31 9.57
C ALA A 254 25.83 -19.30 11.04
N GLY A 255 27.03 -18.81 11.32
CA GLY A 255 27.52 -18.62 12.67
C GLY A 255 26.72 -17.58 13.45
N ARG A 256 26.46 -16.40 12.86
CA ARG A 256 25.59 -15.36 13.46
C ARG A 256 24.17 -15.84 13.72
N LEU A 257 23.62 -16.64 12.82
CA LEU A 257 22.32 -17.30 13.00
C LEU A 257 22.32 -18.25 14.21
N LYS A 258 23.38 -19.05 14.35
CA LYS A 258 23.51 -20.05 15.42
C LYS A 258 23.83 -19.44 16.79
N HIS A 259 24.61 -18.36 16.80
CA HIS A 259 25.10 -17.66 17.99
C HIS A 259 24.46 -16.27 18.11
N TYR A 260 23.14 -16.18 17.89
CA TYR A 260 22.44 -14.91 17.78
C TYR A 260 22.43 -14.12 19.09
N GLU A 261 22.29 -14.81 20.22
CA GLU A 261 22.30 -14.19 21.54
C GLU A 261 23.66 -13.54 21.85
N GLU A 262 24.75 -14.21 21.49
CA GLU A 262 26.11 -13.67 21.59
C GLU A 262 26.33 -12.46 20.67
N LEU A 263 25.80 -12.52 19.44
CA LEU A 263 25.80 -11.37 18.53
C LEU A 263 25.09 -10.16 19.15
N VAL A 264 23.90 -10.36 19.71
CA VAL A 264 23.13 -9.29 20.36
C VAL A 264 23.91 -8.70 21.52
N GLU A 265 24.48 -9.52 22.40
CA GLU A 265 25.25 -9.06 23.56
C GLU A 265 26.45 -8.20 23.14
N VAL A 266 27.22 -8.66 22.15
CA VAL A 266 28.38 -7.93 21.63
C VAL A 266 27.97 -6.58 21.03
N VAL A 267 26.91 -6.58 20.20
CA VAL A 267 26.49 -5.37 19.49
C VAL A 267 25.81 -4.37 20.42
N GLU A 268 24.88 -4.79 21.27
CA GLU A 268 24.24 -3.91 22.25
C GLU A 268 25.24 -3.39 23.29
N GLY A 269 26.28 -4.17 23.63
CA GLY A 269 27.40 -3.70 24.42
C GLY A 269 28.12 -2.50 23.78
N ALA A 270 28.39 -2.56 22.48
CA ALA A 270 29.01 -1.46 21.73
C ALA A 270 28.06 -0.27 21.49
N PHE A 271 26.75 -0.50 21.47
CA PHE A 271 25.74 0.53 21.19
C PHE A 271 25.21 1.25 22.44
N ARG A 272 25.48 0.72 23.64
CA ARG A 272 24.88 1.15 24.91
C ARG A 272 24.84 2.67 25.11
N ASP A 273 25.95 3.35 24.83
CA ASP A 273 26.10 4.79 25.08
C ASP A 273 25.86 5.67 23.83
N ARG A 274 25.44 5.05 22.74
CA ARG A 274 25.27 5.70 21.44
C ARG A 274 23.81 5.95 21.12
N THR A 275 23.51 7.14 20.60
CA THR A 275 22.16 7.48 20.15
C THR A 275 21.86 6.84 18.78
N MET A 276 20.57 6.71 18.44
CA MET A 276 20.13 6.29 17.11
C MET A 276 20.74 7.18 16.00
N GLN A 277 20.82 8.49 16.25
CA GLN A 277 21.35 9.46 15.29
C GLN A 277 22.86 9.31 15.10
N ASP A 278 23.65 9.23 16.18
CA ASP A 278 25.10 9.06 16.08
C ASP A 278 25.47 7.76 15.34
N LEU A 279 24.73 6.68 15.63
CA LEU A 279 24.92 5.39 14.96
C LEU A 279 24.58 5.47 13.47
N PHE A 280 23.46 6.10 13.14
CA PHE A 280 23.04 6.27 11.74
C PHE A 280 24.08 7.06 10.95
N ASP A 281 24.54 8.20 11.47
CA ASP A 281 25.48 9.09 10.79
C ASP A 281 26.84 8.44 10.59
N GLU A 282 27.38 7.74 11.59
CA GLU A 282 28.67 7.05 11.44
C GLU A 282 28.55 5.85 10.49
N ALA A 283 27.55 4.99 10.68
CA ALA A 283 27.40 3.76 9.90
C ALA A 283 27.17 4.06 8.42
N GLN A 284 26.25 4.96 8.09
CA GLN A 284 25.94 5.33 6.71
C GLN A 284 27.02 6.23 6.12
N GLY A 285 27.45 7.25 6.86
CA GLY A 285 28.35 8.29 6.35
C GLY A 285 29.81 7.85 6.20
N GLN A 286 30.30 7.05 7.15
CA GLN A 286 31.71 6.66 7.20
C GLN A 286 31.92 5.22 6.72
N TRP A 287 31.11 4.29 7.22
CA TRP A 287 31.33 2.85 6.99
C TRP A 287 30.52 2.23 5.87
N ARG A 288 29.54 2.96 5.31
CA ARG A 288 28.59 2.49 4.29
C ARG A 288 27.84 1.21 4.72
N ILE A 289 27.51 1.12 6.00
CA ILE A 289 26.76 0.00 6.59
C ILE A 289 25.28 0.39 6.70
N PRO A 290 24.34 -0.47 6.27
CA PRO A 290 22.92 -0.22 6.48
C PRO A 290 22.56 -0.30 7.97
N ILE A 291 22.39 0.88 8.57
CA ILE A 291 21.72 1.07 9.86
C ILE A 291 20.59 2.08 9.67
N GLY A 292 19.45 1.82 10.31
CA GLY A 292 18.26 2.67 10.30
C GLY A 292 17.79 3.01 11.71
N LYS A 293 17.14 4.16 11.84
CA LYS A 293 16.54 4.63 13.10
C LYS A 293 15.11 4.12 13.21
N LEU A 294 14.70 3.62 14.38
CA LEU A 294 13.29 3.34 14.64
C LEU A 294 12.60 4.66 15.04
N LEU A 295 11.89 5.26 14.09
CA LEU A 295 11.18 6.53 14.28
C LEU A 295 9.69 6.30 14.55
N GLY A 296 9.10 7.09 15.45
CA GLY A 296 7.66 7.28 15.51
C GLY A 296 7.19 8.26 14.43
N ILE A 297 5.86 8.44 14.30
CA ILE A 297 5.31 9.32 13.27
C ILE A 297 5.73 10.78 13.47
N ARG A 298 5.87 11.24 14.73
CA ARG A 298 6.29 12.61 15.02
C ARG A 298 7.72 12.86 14.56
N GLU A 299 8.64 11.94 14.85
CA GLU A 299 10.03 12.06 14.38
C GLU A 299 10.12 11.91 12.86
N ALA A 300 9.29 11.07 12.23
CA ALA A 300 9.27 10.91 10.77
C ALA A 300 8.78 12.16 10.01
N LEU A 301 7.90 12.97 10.61
CA LEU A 301 7.46 14.25 10.03
C LEU A 301 8.59 15.27 9.90
N ASP A 302 9.61 15.14 10.74
CA ASP A 302 10.78 16.03 10.81
C ASP A 302 12.06 15.35 10.29
N ASP A 303 11.94 14.14 9.70
CA ASP A 303 13.08 13.43 9.14
C ASP A 303 13.70 14.23 7.96
N PRO A 304 15.01 14.56 8.00
CA PRO A 304 15.63 15.42 7.00
C PRO A 304 15.51 14.87 5.57
N HIS A 305 15.51 13.55 5.39
CA HIS A 305 15.40 12.94 4.07
C HIS A 305 13.98 13.08 3.52
N LEU A 306 12.95 12.86 4.34
CA LEU A 306 11.56 13.04 3.93
C LEU A 306 11.22 14.52 3.68
N LEU A 307 11.81 15.45 4.45
CA LEU A 307 11.68 16.90 4.23
C LEU A 307 12.34 17.35 2.94
N GLU A 308 13.60 16.96 2.69
CA GLU A 308 14.33 17.29 1.45
C GLU A 308 13.62 16.72 0.23
N ARG A 309 13.01 15.55 0.40
CA ARG A 309 12.19 14.98 -0.65
C ARG A 309 10.84 15.69 -0.78
N GLU A 310 10.43 16.60 0.08
CA GLU A 310 9.07 17.15 0.08
C GLU A 310 8.00 16.04 0.16
N PHE A 311 8.26 14.98 0.92
CA PHE A 311 7.30 13.88 1.05
C PHE A 311 6.06 14.32 1.83
N TRP A 312 6.23 15.11 2.88
CA TRP A 312 5.11 15.68 3.65
C TRP A 312 4.65 16.98 2.98
N ARG A 313 3.42 17.01 2.48
CA ARG A 313 2.89 18.09 1.64
C ARG A 313 1.78 18.86 2.36
N PRO A 314 1.74 20.20 2.30
CA PRO A 314 0.58 20.95 2.75
C PRO A 314 -0.62 20.71 1.83
N LEU A 315 -1.82 21.01 2.32
CA LEU A 315 -3.00 21.12 1.46
C LEU A 315 -2.92 22.42 0.65
N GLU A 316 -3.32 22.39 -0.63
CA GLU A 316 -3.34 23.57 -1.50
C GLU A 316 -4.31 24.65 -0.98
N GLU A 317 -5.45 24.19 -0.47
CA GLU A 317 -6.40 25.00 0.29
C GLU A 317 -6.45 24.44 1.72
N PRO A 318 -5.73 25.05 2.68
CA PRO A 318 -5.72 24.60 4.06
C PRO A 318 -7.10 24.70 4.71
N LEU A 319 -7.40 23.74 5.58
CA LEU A 319 -8.58 23.80 6.43
C LEU A 319 -8.34 24.87 7.52
N ALA A 320 -9.35 25.69 7.81
CA ALA A 320 -9.23 26.83 8.73
C ALA A 320 -8.65 26.47 10.10
N ASP A 321 -8.96 25.29 10.65
CA ASP A 321 -8.46 24.83 11.95
C ASP A 321 -7.14 24.03 11.87
N HIS A 322 -6.59 23.85 10.66
CA HIS A 322 -5.47 22.96 10.36
C HIS A 322 -4.51 23.53 9.30
N GLU A 323 -4.12 24.80 9.42
CA GLU A 323 -3.28 25.50 8.44
C GLU A 323 -1.90 24.84 8.23
N ASP A 324 -1.30 24.29 9.29
CA ASP A 324 0.02 23.63 9.25
C ASP A 324 -0.06 22.12 8.94
N LEU A 325 -1.24 21.60 8.59
CA LEU A 325 -1.42 20.18 8.36
C LEU A 325 -0.65 19.73 7.11
N ARG A 326 0.20 18.73 7.30
CA ARG A 326 0.91 18.03 6.23
C ARG A 326 0.35 16.63 6.06
N VAL A 327 0.14 16.21 4.82
CA VAL A 327 -0.27 14.86 4.46
C VAL A 327 0.85 14.14 3.70
N PRO A 328 0.92 12.80 3.72
CA PRO A 328 1.90 12.07 2.91
C PRO A 328 1.64 12.29 1.42
N GLY A 329 2.66 12.75 0.70
CA GLY A 329 2.66 12.88 -0.75
C GLY A 329 2.74 11.52 -1.46
N SER A 330 2.98 11.55 -2.76
CA SER A 330 3.06 10.33 -3.57
C SER A 330 4.24 9.43 -3.18
N SER A 331 4.01 8.11 -3.16
CA SER A 331 5.06 7.09 -2.99
C SER A 331 5.97 6.92 -4.20
N PHE A 332 5.63 7.54 -5.35
CA PHE A 332 6.47 7.59 -6.54
C PHE A 332 6.47 8.98 -7.20
N ARG A 333 7.45 9.21 -8.07
CA ARG A 333 7.62 10.47 -8.81
C ARG A 333 7.87 10.19 -10.27
N VAL A 334 7.40 11.09 -11.12
CA VAL A 334 7.83 11.15 -12.52
C VAL A 334 8.94 12.18 -12.58
N ILE A 335 10.13 11.76 -13.03
CA ILE A 335 11.29 12.64 -13.11
C ILE A 335 10.99 13.76 -14.10
N GLY A 336 11.16 15.01 -13.67
CA GLY A 336 10.89 16.20 -14.49
C GLY A 336 9.47 16.73 -14.40
N GLU A 337 8.56 16.03 -13.71
CA GLU A 337 7.19 16.49 -13.48
C GLU A 337 7.03 17.06 -12.06
N PRO A 338 6.17 18.08 -11.86
CA PRO A 338 5.87 18.58 -10.52
C PRO A 338 5.18 17.51 -9.68
N LEU A 339 5.41 17.58 -8.36
CA LEU A 339 4.65 16.77 -7.40
C LEU A 339 3.17 17.17 -7.45
N PRO A 340 2.24 16.20 -7.40
CA PRO A 340 0.83 16.54 -7.38
C PRO A 340 0.42 17.37 -6.15
N ALA A 341 -0.60 18.20 -6.34
CA ALA A 341 -1.24 18.90 -5.25
C ALA A 341 -2.04 17.94 -4.36
N GLU A 342 -2.08 18.26 -3.07
CA GLU A 342 -2.93 17.59 -2.09
C GLU A 342 -4.06 18.55 -1.71
N HIS A 343 -5.29 18.05 -1.66
CA HIS A 343 -6.47 18.89 -1.49
C HIS A 343 -7.26 18.45 -0.26
N ALA A 344 -8.04 19.36 0.33
CA ALA A 344 -9.03 19.00 1.34
C ALA A 344 -10.17 18.16 0.73
N PRO A 345 -10.85 17.31 1.53
CA PRO A 345 -12.07 16.64 1.10
C PRO A 345 -13.24 17.62 1.14
N VAL A 346 -14.14 17.51 0.16
CA VAL A 346 -15.40 18.29 0.13
C VAL A 346 -16.55 17.51 0.76
N ASP A 347 -17.69 18.17 0.99
CA ASP A 347 -18.93 17.50 1.37
C ASP A 347 -19.59 16.84 0.16
N ALA A 348 -20.33 15.76 0.43
CA ALA A 348 -21.14 15.10 -0.59
C ALA A 348 -22.36 15.96 -0.93
N VAL A 349 -22.62 16.13 -2.23
CA VAL A 349 -23.86 16.76 -2.73
C VAL A 349 -24.86 15.70 -3.18
N PRO A 350 -26.17 15.98 -3.28
CA PRO A 350 -27.09 15.04 -3.92
C PRO A 350 -26.61 14.70 -5.34
N ILE A 351 -26.70 13.43 -5.75
CA ILE A 351 -26.17 12.98 -7.03
C ILE A 351 -26.74 13.76 -8.22
N ALA A 352 -28.02 14.14 -8.16
CA ALA A 352 -28.69 14.99 -9.16
C ALA A 352 -28.09 16.40 -9.32
N SER A 353 -27.32 16.88 -8.33
CA SER A 353 -26.62 18.17 -8.37
C SER A 353 -25.15 18.02 -8.78
N LEU A 354 -24.64 16.80 -8.93
CA LEU A 354 -23.26 16.58 -9.27
C LEU A 354 -23.00 16.89 -10.75
N THR A 355 -22.09 17.82 -10.99
CA THR A 355 -21.60 18.12 -12.33
C THR A 355 -20.15 17.64 -12.45
N PRO A 356 -19.87 16.60 -13.24
CA PRO A 356 -18.50 16.21 -13.53
C PRO A 356 -17.73 17.36 -14.20
N THR A 357 -16.50 17.60 -13.78
CA THR A 357 -15.71 18.79 -14.20
C THR A 357 -14.85 18.54 -15.42
N LEU A 358 -14.40 17.29 -15.64
CA LEU A 358 -13.70 16.94 -16.87
C LEU A 358 -14.67 16.74 -18.05
N PRO A 359 -14.27 17.04 -19.30
CA PRO A 359 -15.06 16.63 -20.45
C PRO A 359 -15.19 15.10 -20.46
N ALA A 360 -16.35 14.57 -20.88
CA ALA A 360 -16.53 13.14 -21.06
C ALA A 360 -15.38 12.57 -21.91
N ALA A 361 -14.81 11.45 -21.48
CA ALA A 361 -13.76 10.80 -22.23
C ALA A 361 -14.28 10.54 -23.65
N LYS A 362 -13.60 11.12 -24.66
CA LYS A 362 -13.87 10.70 -26.04
C LYS A 362 -13.43 9.25 -26.11
N PRO A 363 -14.24 8.32 -26.64
CA PRO A 363 -13.77 6.96 -26.90
C PRO A 363 -12.46 7.09 -27.67
N ALA A 364 -11.40 6.43 -27.20
CA ALA A 364 -10.09 6.51 -27.82
C ALA A 364 -10.24 6.28 -29.33
N ARG A 365 -10.15 7.37 -30.10
CA ARG A 365 -10.28 7.34 -31.55
C ARG A 365 -9.04 6.60 -32.05
N GLY A 366 -9.22 5.33 -32.44
CA GLY A 366 -8.27 4.62 -33.27
C GLY A 366 -6.97 4.19 -32.58
N ALA A 367 -7.02 3.62 -31.38
CA ALA A 367 -6.10 2.51 -31.16
C ALA A 367 -6.55 1.42 -32.14
N ALA A 368 -5.71 1.10 -33.13
CA ALA A 368 -5.95 -0.06 -33.99
C ALA A 368 -6.41 -1.21 -33.10
N LYS A 369 -7.42 -1.99 -33.53
CA LYS A 369 -7.73 -3.28 -32.90
C LYS A 369 -6.40 -4.02 -32.77
N ARG A 370 -5.75 -3.92 -31.61
CA ARG A 370 -4.76 -4.89 -31.24
C ARG A 370 -5.64 -6.09 -31.01
N ASP A 371 -5.43 -7.12 -31.81
CA ASP A 371 -5.96 -8.46 -31.60
C ASP A 371 -5.32 -9.08 -30.34
N ALA A 372 -5.13 -8.23 -29.32
CA ALA A 372 -4.44 -8.53 -28.09
C ALA A 372 -5.41 -9.32 -27.23
N THR A 373 -5.12 -10.61 -27.14
CA THR A 373 -5.83 -11.56 -26.29
C THR A 373 -5.52 -11.32 -24.81
N LYS A 374 -4.46 -10.56 -24.49
CA LYS A 374 -4.00 -10.31 -23.11
C LYS A 374 -3.77 -8.81 -22.81
N PRO A 375 -4.02 -8.35 -21.56
CA PRO A 375 -3.95 -6.92 -21.19
C PRO A 375 -2.64 -6.19 -21.47
N LEU A 376 -1.50 -6.89 -21.45
CA LEU A 376 -0.17 -6.31 -21.69
C LEU A 376 0.50 -6.86 -22.95
N GLU A 377 -0.28 -7.41 -23.88
CA GLU A 377 0.26 -7.98 -25.11
C GLU A 377 1.01 -6.92 -25.93
N GLY A 378 2.24 -7.22 -26.31
CA GLY A 378 3.15 -6.32 -27.01
C GLY A 378 3.96 -5.37 -26.10
N VAL A 379 3.74 -5.39 -24.78
CA VAL A 379 4.63 -4.71 -23.82
C VAL A 379 5.84 -5.61 -23.57
N ARG A 380 7.05 -5.05 -23.76
CA ARG A 380 8.31 -5.73 -23.42
C ARG A 380 8.93 -5.02 -22.24
N VAL A 381 9.11 -5.75 -21.15
CA VAL A 381 9.78 -5.24 -19.95
C VAL A 381 11.24 -5.70 -20.01
N LEU A 382 12.16 -4.75 -20.04
CA LEU A 382 13.58 -5.05 -19.86
C LEU A 382 13.85 -5.05 -18.36
N ASP A 383 14.16 -6.22 -17.83
CA ASP A 383 14.55 -6.38 -16.44
C ASP A 383 16.08 -6.24 -16.32
N LEU A 384 16.53 -5.17 -15.66
CA LEU A 384 17.93 -4.92 -15.33
C LEU A 384 18.16 -4.96 -13.81
N SER A 385 17.23 -5.57 -13.07
CA SER A 385 17.34 -5.67 -11.63
C SER A 385 18.59 -6.46 -11.24
N ARG A 386 19.26 -5.95 -10.20
CA ARG A 386 20.35 -6.63 -9.52
C ARG A 386 19.92 -6.68 -8.06
N VAL A 387 19.74 -7.88 -7.50
CA VAL A 387 19.18 -8.17 -6.16
C VAL A 387 17.63 -8.23 -6.15
N TRP A 388 17.03 -8.55 -5.00
CA TRP A 388 15.65 -8.96 -4.65
C TRP A 388 14.46 -8.16 -5.23
N ALA A 389 14.68 -7.17 -6.11
CA ALA A 389 13.64 -6.40 -6.78
C ALA A 389 13.25 -6.94 -8.18
N GLY A 390 13.72 -8.15 -8.54
CA GLY A 390 13.35 -8.85 -9.78
C GLY A 390 13.05 -10.33 -9.55
N PRO A 391 12.56 -11.05 -10.58
CA PRO A 391 12.32 -12.49 -10.50
C PRO A 391 13.65 -13.18 -10.17
N THR A 392 13.65 -13.93 -9.07
CA THR A 392 14.75 -14.84 -8.77
C THR A 392 14.73 -15.91 -9.85
N THR A 393 15.67 -15.84 -10.78
CA THR A 393 15.84 -16.87 -11.82
C THR A 393 16.59 -18.06 -11.28
#